data_AF-A0A3E0X125-F1
#
_entry.id   AF-A0A3E0X125-F1
#
_cell.length_a   1.000
_cell.length_b   1.000
_cell.length_c   1.000
_cell.angle_alpha   90.00
_cell.angle_beta   90.00
_cell.angle_gamma   90.00
#
_symmetry.space_group_name_H-M   'P 1'
#
loop_
_entity.id
_entity.type
_entity.pdbx_description
1 polymer ?
#
loop_
_entity_poly.entity_id
_entity_poly.type
_entity_poly.pdbx_seq_one_letter_code
_entity_poly.pdbx_strand_id
1 'polypeptide(L)'
;MKGPWLAFAVTLVIVLAAQIGLNPIVSVTVLATLLADPAALGLPPALLATALMAGWSLSMVSSPITAAMLIVGRLLNTSPYTVGYRWNGLFVIGCLLLLMVWFPFLGRWS
;
A
#
# COMPACT_ATOMS: atom_id res chain seq x y z
N MET A 1 -13.43 -14.06 -9.32
CA MET A 1 -13.31 -13.71 -7.88
C MET A 1 -11.86 -13.58 -7.38
N LYS A 2 -10.81 -13.97 -8.13
CA LYS A 2 -9.41 -13.94 -7.63
C LYS A 2 -8.76 -12.54 -7.67
N GLY A 3 -9.09 -11.72 -8.68
CA GLY A 3 -8.50 -10.38 -8.88
C GLY A 3 -8.52 -9.45 -7.66
N PRO A 4 -9.67 -9.21 -7.02
CA PRO A 4 -9.74 -8.33 -5.84
C PRO A 4 -8.83 -8.74 -4.69
N TRP A 5 -8.68 -10.03 -4.44
CA TRP A 5 -7.79 -10.54 -3.40
C TRP A 5 -6.32 -10.42 -3.80
N LEU A 6 -6.01 -10.58 -5.09
CA LEU A 6 -4.67 -10.32 -5.60
C LEU A 6 -4.30 -8.84 -5.49
N ALA A 7 -5.24 -7.92 -5.79
CA ALA A 7 -5.06 -6.49 -5.57
C ALA A 7 -4.77 -6.17 -4.10
N PHE A 8 -5.55 -6.73 -3.18
CA PHE A 8 -5.30 -6.58 -1.74
C PHE A 8 -3.94 -7.11 -1.32
N ALA A 9 -3.54 -8.29 -1.83
CA ALA A 9 -2.22 -8.86 -1.57
C ALA A 9 -1.08 -7.98 -2.08
N VAL A 10 -1.21 -7.40 -3.28
CA VAL A 10 -0.24 -6.43 -3.83
C VAL A 10 -0.08 -5.22 -2.91
N THR A 11 -1.19 -4.62 -2.47
CA THR A 11 -1.17 -3.52 -1.49
C THR A 11 -0.45 -3.92 -0.21
N LEU A 12 -0.76 -5.10 0.34
CA LEU A 12 -0.19 -5.58 1.59
C LEU A 12 1.32 -5.83 1.48
N VAL A 13 1.78 -6.42 0.37
CA VAL A 13 3.21 -6.66 0.12
C VAL A 13 3.98 -5.33 0.11
N ILE A 14 3.46 -4.29 -0.55
CA ILE A 14 4.11 -2.97 -0.58
C ILE A 14 4.17 -2.35 0.84
N VAL A 15 3.08 -2.44 1.59
CA VAL A 15 3.00 -1.92 2.97
C VAL A 15 3.99 -2.64 3.88
N LEU A 16 4.01 -3.97 3.86
CA LEU A 16 4.88 -4.78 4.71
C LEU A 16 6.35 -4.60 4.35
N ALA A 17 6.69 -4.58 3.05
CA ALA A 17 8.07 -4.38 2.62
C ALA A 17 8.61 -3.01 3.04
N ALA A 18 7.77 -1.98 3.05
CA ALA A 18 8.17 -0.66 3.53
C ALA A 18 8.48 -0.63 5.02
N GLN A 19 7.89 -1.51 5.84
CA GLN A 19 8.17 -1.55 7.29
C GLN A 19 9.58 -2.06 7.60
N ILE A 20 10.19 -2.81 6.69
CA ILE A 20 11.57 -3.30 6.80
C ILE A 20 12.57 -2.45 6.00
N GLY A 21 12.16 -1.25 5.58
CA GLY A 21 13.05 -0.27 4.94
C GLY A 21 13.10 -0.34 3.41
N LEU A 22 12.31 -1.21 2.76
CA LEU A 22 12.23 -1.19 1.29
C LEU A 22 11.51 0.08 0.83
N ASN A 23 12.10 0.79 -0.13
CA ASN A 23 11.46 2.00 -0.66
C ASN A 23 10.18 1.63 -1.44
N PRO A 24 9.01 2.24 -1.13
CA PRO A 24 7.75 1.92 -1.79
C PRO A 24 7.79 2.01 -3.33
N ILE A 25 8.61 2.91 -3.90
CA ILE A 25 8.78 3.01 -5.36
C ILE A 25 9.37 1.77 -5.99
N VAL A 26 10.29 1.13 -5.27
CA VAL A 26 10.94 -0.10 -5.73
C VAL A 26 9.91 -1.21 -5.74
N SER A 27 9.14 -1.36 -4.66
CA SER A 27 8.07 -2.36 -4.57
C SER A 27 7.02 -2.17 -5.67
N VAL A 28 6.56 -0.94 -5.89
CA VAL A 28 5.56 -0.63 -6.93
C VAL A 28 6.11 -0.92 -8.32
N THR A 29 7.33 -0.46 -8.64
CA THR A 29 7.94 -0.68 -9.96
C THR A 29 8.13 -2.17 -10.25
N VAL A 30 8.65 -2.93 -9.28
CA VAL A 30 8.86 -4.38 -9.41
C VAL A 30 7.53 -5.11 -9.60
N LEU A 31 6.52 -4.82 -8.76
CA LEU A 31 5.23 -5.48 -8.86
C LEU A 31 4.47 -5.10 -10.13
N ALA A 32 4.54 -3.84 -10.57
CA ALA A 32 3.96 -3.40 -11.84
C ALA A 32 4.60 -4.14 -13.03
N THR A 33 5.91 -4.34 -13.01
CA THR A 33 6.63 -5.07 -14.07
C THR A 33 6.30 -6.56 -14.04
N LEU A 34 6.26 -7.16 -12.85
CA LEU A 34 5.93 -8.58 -12.68
C LEU A 34 4.48 -8.89 -13.10
N LEU A 35 3.58 -7.92 -12.93
CA LEU A 35 2.16 -8.03 -13.24
C LEU A 35 1.79 -7.27 -14.53
N ALA A 36 2.71 -7.19 -15.51
CA ALA A 36 2.51 -6.45 -16.75
C ALA A 36 1.37 -6.99 -17.63
N ASP A 37 1.02 -8.27 -17.50
CA ASP A 37 -0.22 -8.86 -18.04
C ASP A 37 -1.15 -9.34 -16.90
N PRO A 38 -1.79 -8.41 -16.17
CA PRO A 38 -2.59 -8.75 -15.00
C PRO A 38 -3.97 -9.28 -15.40
N ALA A 39 -4.41 -9.04 -16.63
CA ALA A 39 -5.69 -9.50 -17.15
C ALA A 39 -5.77 -11.03 -17.17
N ALA A 40 -4.67 -11.72 -17.52
CA ALA A 40 -4.56 -13.17 -17.46
C ALA A 40 -4.78 -13.75 -16.04
N LEU A 41 -4.55 -12.95 -14.99
CA LEU A 41 -4.76 -13.31 -13.58
C LEU A 41 -6.14 -12.91 -13.06
N GLY A 42 -7.00 -12.37 -13.93
CA GLY A 42 -8.30 -11.81 -13.58
C GLY A 42 -8.19 -10.54 -12.74
N LEU A 43 -7.08 -9.79 -12.89
CA LEU A 43 -6.81 -8.52 -12.24
C LEU A 43 -6.93 -7.39 -13.29
N PRO A 44 -8.06 -6.68 -13.35
CA PRO A 44 -8.24 -5.57 -14.27
C PRO A 44 -7.19 -4.46 -14.03
N PRO A 45 -6.77 -3.71 -15.07
CA PRO A 45 -5.77 -2.64 -14.94
C PRO A 45 -6.11 -1.59 -13.88
N ALA A 46 -7.39 -1.22 -13.76
CA ALA A 46 -7.86 -0.27 -12.74
C ALA A 46 -7.66 -0.82 -11.31
N LEU A 47 -7.86 -2.13 -11.12
CA LEU A 47 -7.69 -2.79 -9.83
C LEU A 47 -6.20 -2.89 -9.45
N LEU A 48 -5.33 -3.17 -10.41
CA LEU A 48 -3.88 -3.13 -10.20
C LEU A 48 -3.40 -1.71 -9.88
N ALA A 49 -3.80 -0.71 -10.67
CA ALA A 49 -3.38 0.68 -10.47
C ALA A 49 -3.76 1.19 -9.07
N THR A 50 -5.00 0.93 -8.64
CA THR A 50 -5.47 1.31 -7.31
C THR A 50 -4.75 0.55 -6.21
N ALA A 51 -4.45 -0.73 -6.38
CA ALA A 51 -3.66 -1.51 -5.42
C ALA A 51 -2.24 -0.98 -5.22
N LEU A 52 -1.56 -0.61 -6.31
CA LEU A 52 -0.21 -0.05 -6.30
C LEU A 52 -0.20 1.34 -5.62
N MET A 53 -1.15 2.21 -5.99
CA MET A 53 -1.28 3.55 -5.41
C MET A 53 -1.63 3.48 -3.92
N ALA A 54 -2.58 2.63 -3.53
CA ALA A 54 -2.93 2.44 -2.13
C ALA A 54 -1.74 1.89 -1.31
N GLY A 55 -1.03 0.91 -1.85
CA GLY A 55 0.16 0.33 -1.23
C GLY A 55 1.22 1.40 -0.98
N TRP A 56 1.54 2.21 -2.00
CA TRP A 56 2.46 3.33 -1.88
C TRP A 56 2.04 4.32 -0.79
N SER A 57 0.81 4.82 -0.87
CA SER A 57 0.32 5.87 0.03
C SER A 57 0.31 5.40 1.49
N LEU A 58 -0.16 4.18 1.74
CA LEU A 58 -0.18 3.59 3.07
C LEU A 58 1.24 3.32 3.60
N SER A 59 2.18 2.92 2.76
CA SER A 59 3.59 2.79 3.15
C SER A 59 4.20 4.12 3.61
N MET A 60 3.91 5.21 2.89
CA MET A 60 4.46 6.54 3.19
C MET A 60 4.00 7.08 4.56
N VAL A 61 2.77 6.73 4.98
CA VAL A 61 2.20 7.22 6.26
C VAL A 61 2.38 6.24 7.42
N SER A 62 2.69 4.97 7.16
CA SER A 62 2.87 3.95 8.21
C SER A 62 4.33 3.65 8.53
N SER A 63 5.22 3.63 7.54
CA SER A 63 6.60 3.19 7.75
C SER A 63 7.47 4.25 8.42
N PRO A 64 8.05 3.96 9.60
CA PRO A 64 8.89 4.90 10.34
C PRO A 64 10.28 5.11 9.71
N ILE A 65 10.60 4.36 8.67
CA ILE A 65 11.93 4.31 8.04
C ILE A 65 11.96 5.10 6.73
N THR A 66 10.79 5.46 6.18
CA THR A 66 10.73 6.25 4.95
C THR A 66 11.31 7.65 5.16
N ALA A 67 11.99 8.19 4.13
CA ALA A 67 12.58 9.52 4.19
C ALA A 67 11.56 10.61 4.58
N ALA A 68 10.34 10.53 4.02
CA ALA A 68 9.26 11.44 4.36
C ALA A 68 8.90 11.38 5.85
N MET A 69 8.75 10.19 6.42
CA MET A 69 8.43 10.03 7.84
C MET A 69 9.57 10.48 8.75
N LEU A 70 10.83 10.25 8.35
CA LEU A 70 12.00 10.74 9.10
C LEU A 70 12.06 12.28 9.11
N ILE A 71 11.75 12.92 7.99
CA ILE A 71 11.66 14.39 7.90
C ILE A 71 10.53 14.90 8.80
N VAL A 72 9.34 14.30 8.71
CA VAL A 72 8.18 14.67 9.54
C VAL A 72 8.50 14.50 11.03
N GLY A 73 9.10 13.39 11.44
CA GLY A 73 9.51 13.17 12.82
C GLY A 73 10.48 14.25 13.33
N ARG A 74 11.44 14.66 12.51
CA ARG A 74 12.34 15.78 12.86
C ARG A 74 11.62 17.11 12.99
N LEU A 75 10.73 17.44 12.04
CA LEU A 75 9.95 18.68 12.07
C LEU A 75 9.02 18.76 13.29
N LEU A 76 8.42 17.62 13.68
CA LEU A 76 7.55 17.50 14.84
C LEU A 76 8.31 17.26 16.15
N ASN A 77 9.65 17.21 16.11
CA ASN A 77 10.51 16.81 17.24
C ASN A 77 9.98 15.55 17.96
N THR A 78 9.49 14.58 17.19
CA THR A 78 8.79 13.38 17.67
C THR A 78 9.35 12.15 16.97
N SER A 79 9.42 11.03 17.68
CA SER A 79 9.90 9.77 17.10
C SER A 79 9.07 9.37 15.86
N PRO A 80 9.70 9.05 14.71
CA PRO A 80 9.02 8.54 13.51
C PRO A 80 8.12 7.33 13.79
N TYR A 81 8.49 6.48 14.74
CA TYR A 81 7.67 5.34 15.19
C TYR A 81 6.36 5.78 15.85
N THR A 82 6.37 6.92 16.55
CA THR A 82 5.15 7.47 17.14
C THR A 82 4.21 7.98 16.06
N VAL A 83 4.72 8.72 15.07
CA VAL A 83 3.89 9.24 13.98
C VAL A 83 3.36 8.11 13.10
N GLY A 84 4.22 7.18 12.67
CA GLY A 84 3.84 6.07 11.78
C GLY A 84 2.91 5.04 12.43
N TYR A 85 3.24 4.57 13.64
CA TYR A 85 2.48 3.49 14.26
C TYR A 85 1.42 3.97 15.24
N ARG A 86 1.73 4.95 16.10
CA ARG A 86 0.79 5.37 17.15
C ARG A 86 -0.27 6.34 16.62
N TRP A 87 0.12 7.31 15.80
CA TRP A 87 -0.82 8.29 15.27
C TRP A 87 -1.52 7.79 14.01
N ASN A 88 -0.79 7.14 13.09
CA ASN A 88 -1.35 6.65 11.83
C ASN A 88 -1.79 5.19 11.85
N GLY A 89 -1.45 4.39 12.87
CA GLY A 89 -1.73 2.94 12.86
C GLY A 89 -3.20 2.59 12.69
N LEU A 90 -4.10 3.21 13.46
CA LEU A 90 -5.54 2.97 13.34
C LEU A 90 -6.10 3.44 11.99
N PHE A 91 -5.60 4.56 11.47
CA PHE A 91 -5.96 5.05 10.14
C PHE A 91 -5.56 4.05 9.06
N VAL A 92 -4.32 3.54 9.11
CA VAL A 92 -3.79 2.55 8.15
C VAL A 92 -4.58 1.25 8.22
N ILE A 93 -4.87 0.74 9.42
CA ILE A 93 -5.71 -0.45 9.61
C ILE A 93 -7.11 -0.21 9.04
N GLY A 94 -7.72 0.94 9.32
CA GLY A 94 -9.01 1.34 8.77
C GLY A 94 -9.01 1.36 7.24
N CYS A 95 -7.99 1.95 6.61
CA CYS A 95 -7.82 1.95 5.16
C CYS A 95 -7.64 0.54 4.60
N LEU A 96 -6.85 -0.32 5.24
CA LEU A 96 -6.67 -1.71 4.79
C LEU A 96 -8.00 -2.49 4.85
N LEU A 97 -8.77 -2.34 5.93
CA LEU A 97 -10.10 -2.96 6.03
C LEU A 97 -11.07 -2.41 4.97
N LEU A 98 -11.05 -1.09 4.72
CA LEU A 98 -11.83 -0.47 3.66
C LEU A 98 -11.46 -1.03 2.28
N LEU A 99 -10.17 -1.13 1.97
CA LEU A 99 -9.68 -1.67 0.70
C LEU A 99 -10.03 -3.16 0.54
N MET A 100 -9.99 -3.93 1.62
CA MET A 100 -10.39 -5.34 1.62
C MET A 100 -11.85 -5.52 1.17
N VAL A 101 -12.74 -4.58 1.51
CA VAL A 101 -14.15 -4.59 1.09
C VAL A 101 -14.34 -3.89 -0.27
N TRP A 102 -13.58 -2.84 -0.53
CA TRP A 102 -13.74 -2.00 -1.71
C TRP A 102 -13.20 -2.64 -2.99
N PHE A 103 -12.08 -3.38 -2.95
CA PHE A 103 -11.58 -4.05 -4.16
C PHE A 103 -12.59 -5.04 -4.77
N PRO A 104 -13.30 -5.88 -3.98
CA PRO A 104 -14.40 -6.69 -4.51
C PRO A 104 -15.53 -5.87 -5.13
N PHE A 105 -15.82 -4.68 -4.58
CA PHE A 105 -16.81 -3.78 -5.14
C PHE A 105 -16.33 -3.21 -6.47
N LEU A 106 -15.11 -2.65 -6.54
CA LEU A 106 -14.54 -2.10 -7.78
C LEU A 106 -14.40 -3.16 -8.88
N GLY A 107 -14.00 -4.38 -8.50
CA GLY A 107 -13.89 -5.52 -9.41
C GLY A 107 -15.22 -6.01 -9.99
N ARG A 108 -16.38 -5.50 -9.55
CA ARG A 108 -17.68 -5.73 -10.21
C ARG A 108 -17.96 -4.75 -11.35
N TRP A 109 -17.27 -3.61 -11.35
CA TRP A 109 -17.46 -2.51 -12.30
C TRP A 109 -16.31 -2.38 -13.31
N SER A 110 -15.34 -3.31 -13.27
CA SER A 110 -14.17 -3.37 -14.14
C SER A 110 -14.08 -4.74 -14.79
#